data_AF-A0A2V9UR16-F1
#
_entry.id   AF-A0A2V9UR16-F1
#
_cell.length_a   1.000
_cell.length_b   1.000
_cell.length_c   1.000
_cell.angle_alpha   90.00
_cell.angle_beta   90.00
_cell.angle_gamma   90.00
#
_symmetry.space_group_name_H-M   'P 1'
#
loop_
_entity.id
_entity.type
_entity.pdbx_description
1 polymer ?
#
loop_
_entity_poly.entity_id
_entity_poly.type
_entity_poly.pdbx_seq_one_letter_code
_entity_poly.pdbx_strand_id
1 'polypeptide(L)'
;MSVTIELQNIGDGPTRSEIAAVVEHVLYERSGLWRVTIMGSRADDKWEMRVEGPKGYERSYTLIGSAGEQQPHVVGNVLAKLLPANPT
;
A
#
# COMPACT_ATOMS: atom_id res chain seq x y z
N MET A 1 1.72 11.59 -12.99
CA MET A 1 1.79 10.50 -11.99
C MET A 1 0.54 9.67 -12.16
N SER A 2 0.67 8.35 -12.28
CA SER A 2 -0.48 7.46 -12.41
C SER A 2 -0.32 6.37 -11.38
N VAL A 3 -0.90 6.61 -10.21
CA VAL A 3 -0.99 5.64 -9.13
C VAL A 3 -2.42 5.09 -9.14
N THR A 4 -2.54 3.78 -9.23
CA THR A 4 -3.81 3.08 -9.04
C THR A 4 -3.81 2.47 -7.64
N ILE A 5 -4.81 2.80 -6.82
CA ILE A 5 -4.91 2.32 -5.44
C ILE A 5 -6.18 1.48 -5.32
N GLU A 6 -6.01 0.23 -4.88
CA GLU A 6 -7.11 -0.71 -4.65
C GLU A 6 -7.14 -1.10 -3.17
N LEU A 7 -8.20 -0.72 -2.45
CA LEU A 7 -8.39 -1.02 -1.03
C LEU A 7 -9.59 -1.96 -0.85
N GLN A 8 -9.36 -3.16 -0.31
CA GLN A 8 -10.41 -4.15 -0.08
C GLN A 8 -10.46 -4.57 1.38
N ASN A 9 -11.65 -4.57 1.99
CA ASN A 9 -11.86 -4.96 3.40
C ASN A 9 -10.94 -4.24 4.40
N ILE A 10 -10.55 -2.99 4.10
CA ILE A 10 -9.73 -2.16 4.97
C ILE A 10 -10.62 -1.14 5.65
N GLY A 11 -10.62 -1.07 6.99
CA GLY A 11 -11.21 0.01 7.79
C GLY A 11 -12.55 0.60 7.32
N ASP A 12 -12.82 1.82 7.80
CA ASP A 12 -13.94 2.65 7.39
C ASP A 12 -13.53 3.67 6.29
N GLY A 13 -14.50 4.47 5.80
CA GLY A 13 -14.27 5.44 4.72
C GLY A 13 -13.15 6.46 4.98
N PRO A 14 -13.09 7.10 6.16
CA PRO A 14 -12.01 8.00 6.53
C PRO A 14 -10.63 7.32 6.53
N THR A 15 -10.52 6.14 7.15
CA THR A 15 -9.26 5.38 7.19
C THR A 15 -8.76 5.06 5.79
N ARG A 16 -9.65 4.65 4.87
CA ARG A 16 -9.29 4.39 3.47
C ARG A 16 -8.76 5.63 2.75
N SER A 17 -9.35 6.79 3.01
CA SER A 17 -8.96 8.05 2.38
C SER A 17 -7.57 8.48 2.85
N GLU A 18 -7.29 8.33 4.14
CA GLU A 18 -5.96 8.62 4.70
C GLU A 18 -4.89 7.64 4.17
N ILE A 19 -5.22 6.35 4.07
CA ILE A 19 -4.34 5.35 3.45
C ILE A 19 -4.02 5.73 2.01
N ALA A 20 -5.03 6.11 1.22
CA ALA A 20 -4.83 6.51 -0.17
C ALA A 20 -3.90 7.73 -0.25
N ALA A 21 -4.14 8.76 0.57
CA ALA A 21 -3.29 9.95 0.62
C ALA A 21 -1.83 9.63 0.99
N VAL A 22 -1.61 8.71 1.94
CA VAL A 22 -0.25 8.27 2.30
C VAL A 22 0.42 7.53 1.13
N VAL A 23 -0.30 6.65 0.45
CA VAL A 23 0.24 5.92 -0.72
C VAL A 23 0.60 6.88 -1.85
N GLU A 24 -0.27 7.84 -2.17
CA GLU A 24 0.01 8.89 -3.15
C GLU A 24 1.23 9.71 -2.76
N HIS A 25 1.34 10.08 -1.48
CA HIS A 25 2.47 10.84 -0.96
C HIS A 25 3.80 10.08 -1.12
N VAL A 26 3.84 8.80 -0.73
CA VAL A 26 5.07 7.98 -0.82
C VAL A 26 5.50 7.75 -2.27
N LEU A 27 4.54 7.67 -3.19
CA LEU A 27 4.81 7.49 -4.62
C LEU A 27 4.95 8.81 -5.39
N TYR A 28 4.82 9.96 -4.72
CA TYR A 28 4.77 11.26 -5.37
C TYR A 28 6.02 11.55 -6.23
N GLU A 29 7.19 11.16 -5.73
CA GLU A 29 8.46 11.39 -6.41
C GLU A 29 8.85 10.26 -7.38
N ARG A 30 8.00 9.24 -7.54
CA ARG A 30 8.28 8.07 -8.36
C ARG A 30 7.71 8.24 -9.76
N SER A 31 8.55 8.03 -10.78
CA SER A 31 8.11 8.07 -12.17
C SER A 31 7.40 6.77 -12.57
N GLY A 32 6.55 6.85 -13.60
CA GLY A 32 5.87 5.70 -14.21
C GLY A 32 4.51 5.33 -13.61
N LEU A 33 3.99 4.18 -14.05
CA LEU A 33 2.71 3.63 -13.61
C LEU A 33 2.95 2.75 -12.39
N TRP A 34 2.27 3.05 -11.29
CA TRP A 34 2.34 2.28 -10.06
C TRP A 34 0.95 1.78 -9.69
N ARG A 35 0.85 0.54 -9.21
CA ARG A 35 -0.35 -0.02 -8.62
C ARG A 35 -0.05 -0.47 -7.20
N VAL A 36 -0.88 -0.07 -6.25
CA VAL A 36 -0.85 -0.55 -4.88
C VAL A 36 -2.18 -1.18 -4.55
N THR A 37 -2.15 -2.47 -4.22
CA THR A 37 -3.33 -3.22 -3.79
C THR A 37 -3.15 -3.59 -2.32
N ILE A 38 -4.12 -3.22 -1.49
CA ILE A 38 -4.15 -3.53 -0.06
C ILE A 38 -5.43 -4.30 0.24
N MET A 39 -5.29 -5.56 0.63
CA MET A 39 -6.40 -6.45 0.93
C MET A 39 -6.38 -6.85 2.40
N GLY A 40 -7.40 -6.43 3.14
CA GLY A 40 -7.70 -6.97 4.45
C GLY A 40 -8.47 -8.28 4.34
N SER A 41 -8.29 -9.13 5.34
CA SER A 41 -9.18 -10.26 5.56
C SER A 41 -10.39 -9.81 6.37
N ARG A 42 -11.54 -10.47 6.11
CA ARG A 42 -12.74 -10.32 6.95
C ARG A 42 -12.79 -11.33 8.09
N ALA A 43 -11.95 -12.36 8.02
CA ALA A 43 -12.00 -13.52 8.91
C ALA A 43 -10.92 -13.48 10.00
N ASP A 44 -9.83 -12.74 9.77
CA ASP A 44 -8.70 -12.60 10.68
C ASP A 44 -8.03 -11.22 10.49
N ASP A 45 -7.12 -10.86 11.40
CA ASP A 45 -6.33 -9.61 11.33
C ASP A 45 -5.19 -9.70 10.29
N LYS A 46 -5.40 -10.45 9.20
CA LYS A 46 -4.44 -10.58 8.12
C LYS A 46 -4.69 -9.50 7.08
N TRP A 47 -3.61 -8.97 6.55
CA TRP A 47 -3.69 -8.14 5.35
C TRP A 47 -2.49 -8.34 4.44
N GLU A 48 -2.70 -8.09 3.16
CA GLU A 48 -1.69 -8.18 2.11
C GLU A 48 -1.55 -6.84 1.41
N MET A 49 -0.32 -6.40 1.19
CA MET A 49 0.03 -5.31 0.29
C MET A 49 0.76 -5.89 -0.92
N ARG A 50 0.34 -5.50 -2.11
CA ARG A 50 1.08 -5.71 -3.36
C ARG A 50 1.40 -4.38 -4.00
N VAL A 51 2.64 -4.25 -4.47
CA VAL A 51 3.17 -3.07 -5.14
C VAL A 51 3.67 -3.52 -6.51
N GLU A 52 3.04 -3.02 -7.56
CA GLU A 52 3.46 -3.20 -8.94
C GLU A 52 3.97 -1.86 -9.47
N GLY A 53 5.04 -1.90 -10.25
CA GLY A 53 5.66 -0.71 -10.80
C GLY A 53 6.25 -0.92 -12.19
N PRO A 54 6.88 0.12 -12.75
CA PRO A 54 7.46 0.08 -14.08
C PRO A 54 8.47 -1.05 -14.25
N LYS A 55 8.70 -1.46 -15.51
CA LYS A 55 9.71 -2.47 -15.86
C LYS A 55 9.48 -3.84 -15.18
N GLY A 56 8.22 -4.19 -14.93
CA GLY A 56 7.85 -5.47 -14.32
C GLY A 56 8.18 -5.55 -12.82
N TYR A 57 8.29 -4.39 -12.15
CA TYR A 57 8.53 -4.36 -10.71
C TYR A 57 7.34 -4.96 -9.96
N GLU A 58 7.60 -5.92 -9.07
CA GLU A 58 6.59 -6.47 -8.18
C GLU A 58 7.20 -6.81 -6.82
N ARG A 59 6.52 -6.38 -5.76
CA ARG A 59 6.77 -6.77 -4.38
C ARG A 59 5.46 -6.98 -3.64
N SER A 60 5.42 -7.98 -2.79
CA SER A 60 4.29 -8.26 -1.91
C SER A 60 4.74 -8.37 -0.46
N TYR A 61 3.84 -8.00 0.44
CA TYR A 61 4.02 -8.10 1.87
C TYR A 61 2.74 -8.62 2.49
N THR A 62 2.86 -9.67 3.28
CA THR A 62 1.75 -10.22 4.05
C THR A 62 2.05 -10.03 5.51
N LEU A 63 1.12 -9.40 6.22
CA LEU A 63 1.21 -9.23 7.65
C LEU A 63 0.12 -10.06 8.33
N ILE A 64 0.53 -10.80 9.35
CA ILE A 64 -0.32 -11.74 10.07
C ILE A 64 -0.37 -11.27 11.54
N GLY A 65 -1.48 -10.63 11.92
CA GLY A 65 -1.84 -10.37 13.31
C GLY A 65 -1.68 -8.93 13.80
N SER A 66 -2.55 -8.56 14.74
CA SER A 66 -2.67 -7.29 15.50
C SER A 66 -3.59 -6.23 14.89
N ALA A 67 -4.67 -5.91 15.63
CA ALA A 67 -5.54 -4.78 15.36
C ALA A 67 -4.74 -3.46 15.31
N GLY A 68 -4.82 -2.74 14.19
CA GLY A 68 -4.22 -1.40 14.03
C GLY A 68 -3.12 -1.30 12.97
N GLU A 69 -2.69 -2.40 12.36
CA GLU A 69 -1.65 -2.35 11.31
C GLU A 69 -2.17 -1.91 9.93
N GLN A 70 -3.49 -1.70 9.83
CA GLN A 70 -4.14 -0.98 8.73
C GLN A 70 -4.07 0.55 8.92
N GLN A 71 -3.41 1.07 9.96
CA GLN A 71 -3.28 2.51 10.13
C GLN A 71 -2.44 3.13 9.00
N PRO A 72 -2.79 4.35 8.52
CA PRO A 72 -2.13 4.97 7.38
C PRO A 72 -0.61 5.06 7.51
N HIS A 73 -0.11 5.38 8.70
CA HIS A 73 1.33 5.51 8.94
C HIS A 73 2.09 4.17 8.83
N VAL A 74 1.47 3.05 9.21
CA VAL A 74 2.04 1.70 9.06
C VAL A 74 2.11 1.34 7.58
N VAL A 75 1.04 1.63 6.83
CA VAL A 75 0.99 1.43 5.38
C VAL A 75 2.12 2.19 4.68
N GLY A 76 2.31 3.47 5.01
CA GLY A 76 3.39 4.27 4.43
C GLY A 76 4.78 3.68 4.70
N ASN A 77 5.02 3.22 5.93
CA ASN A 77 6.29 2.60 6.32
C ASN A 77 6.56 1.27 5.60
N VAL A 78 5.53 0.42 5.45
CA VAL A 78 5.64 -0.84 4.69
C VAL A 78 5.91 -0.53 3.22
N LEU A 79 5.13 0.37 2.61
CA LEU A 79 5.30 0.74 1.21
C LEU A 79 6.71 1.27 0.94
N ALA A 80 7.23 2.18 1.77
CA ALA A 80 8.58 2.71 1.61
C ALA A 80 9.67 1.62 1.61
N LYS A 81 9.50 0.56 2.42
CA LYS A 81 10.42 -0.59 2.47
C LYS A 81 10.29 -1.50 1.25
N LEU A 82 9.11 -1.54 0.62
CA LEU A 82 8.85 -2.31 -0.58
C LEU A 82 9.21 -1.57 -1.86
N LEU A 83 9.66 -0.32 -1.80
CA LEU A 83 10.06 0.43 -2.99
C LEU A 83 11.56 0.22 -3.30
N PRO A 84 11.96 0.32 -4.57
CA PRO A 84 13.37 0.31 -4.93
C PRO A 84 14.09 1.52 -4.34
N ALA A 85 15.35 1.34 -3.91
CA ALA A 85 16.14 2.40 -3.28
C ALA A 85 16.35 3.63 -4.17
N ASN A 86 16.39 3.46 -5.50
CA ASN A 86 16.49 4.56 -6.45
C ASN A 86 15.13 4.86 -7.09
N PRO A 87 14.67 6.11 -7.12
CA PRO A 87 13.55 6.52 -7.96
C PRO A 87 13.99 6.37 -9.41
N THR A 88 13.47 5.34 -10.08
CA THR A 88 13.68 5.09 -11.51
C THR A 88 13.11 6.20 -12.38
#